data_AF-A0A7R9IJ91-F1
#
_entry.id   AF-A0A7R9IJ91-F1
#
_cell.length_a   1.000
_cell.length_b   1.000
_cell.length_c   1.000
_cell.angle_alpha   90.00
_cell.angle_beta   90.00
_cell.angle_gamma   90.00
#
_symmetry.space_group_name_H-M   'P 1'
#
loop_
_entity.id
_entity.type
_entity.pdbx_description
1 polymer ?
#
loop_
_entity_poly.entity_id
_entity_poly.type
_entity_poly.pdbx_seq_one_letter_code
_entity_poly.pdbx_strand_id
1 'polypeptide(L)'
;MGAWLRKDDARPSMESYCLCVKVVVSGAADRVVHYTLSQILYNMYEPPSDNELEVLYDIPDRGDQIKILWLQKAAIGFYTVKLKGTLIENTDEKYAMHMLDTAYIRTTHRRQGHGLSILTDLLQGRVGQDMGLSSPISRSMWRVLKRFLRDFPEWRENLWEMEGAGKEGDRKLIWLSLASKNKQQNKGSTV
;
A
#
# COMPACT_ATOMS: atom_id res chain seq x y z
N MET A 1 -31.10 -28.09 -16.37
CA MET A 1 -31.34 -26.63 -16.32
C MET A 1 -30.02 -25.97 -15.97
N GLY A 2 -29.51 -25.14 -16.89
CA GLY A 2 -28.12 -24.69 -16.90
C GLY A 2 -27.77 -23.74 -15.76
N ALA A 3 -26.57 -23.94 -15.22
CA ALA A 3 -25.91 -23.01 -14.30
C ALA A 3 -25.59 -21.71 -15.08
N TRP A 4 -26.29 -20.63 -14.75
CA TRP A 4 -25.94 -19.29 -15.20
C TRP A 4 -24.77 -18.79 -14.35
N LEU A 5 -23.53 -19.18 -14.69
CA LEU A 5 -22.37 -18.38 -14.29
C LEU A 5 -22.42 -17.09 -15.13
N ARG A 6 -22.57 -15.94 -14.47
CA ARG A 6 -22.41 -14.65 -15.16
C ARG A 6 -20.96 -14.57 -15.63
N LYS A 7 -20.76 -14.12 -16.87
CA LYS A 7 -19.41 -13.87 -17.43
C LYS A 7 -18.61 -12.82 -16.63
N ASP A 8 -19.24 -12.14 -15.67
CA ASP A 8 -18.63 -11.12 -14.81
C ASP A 8 -18.16 -11.65 -13.43
N ASP A 9 -18.32 -12.95 -13.14
CA ASP A 9 -17.88 -13.55 -11.86
C ASP A 9 -16.42 -14.05 -11.89
N ALA A 10 -15.71 -13.84 -13.00
CA ALA A 10 -14.30 -14.20 -13.10
C ALA A 10 -13.46 -13.28 -12.19
N ARG A 11 -12.80 -13.88 -11.19
CA ARG A 11 -11.86 -13.16 -10.32
C ARG A 11 -10.81 -12.47 -11.20
N PRO A 12 -10.57 -11.16 -11.04
CA PRO A 12 -9.52 -10.47 -11.80
C PRO A 12 -8.16 -11.05 -11.43
N SER A 13 -7.30 -11.26 -12.44
CA SER A 13 -5.90 -11.60 -12.21
C SER A 13 -5.17 -10.39 -11.61
N MET A 14 -4.07 -10.61 -10.88
CA MET A 14 -3.23 -9.51 -10.40
C MET A 14 -2.71 -8.63 -11.54
N GLU A 15 -2.44 -9.24 -12.70
CA GLU A 15 -1.99 -8.54 -13.91
C GLU A 15 -3.02 -7.55 -14.44
N SER A 16 -4.31 -7.77 -14.18
CA SER A 16 -5.39 -6.85 -14.57
C SER A 16 -5.27 -5.48 -13.88
N TYR A 17 -4.46 -5.39 -12.82
CA TYR A 17 -4.18 -4.14 -12.11
C TYR A 17 -2.87 -3.46 -12.53
N CYS A 18 -2.15 -3.96 -13.54
CA CYS A 18 -0.94 -3.32 -14.06
C CYS A 18 -1.25 -2.08 -14.92
N LEU A 19 -1.64 -1.00 -14.24
CA LEU A 19 -2.11 0.25 -14.88
C LEU A 19 -0.99 1.27 -15.18
N CYS A 20 0.20 1.04 -14.64
CA CYS A 20 1.36 1.93 -14.79
C CYS A 20 2.65 1.12 -14.70
N VAL A 21 3.73 1.70 -15.23
CA VAL A 21 5.09 1.15 -15.12
C VAL A 21 5.66 1.55 -13.76
N LYS A 22 6.24 0.61 -13.02
CA LYS A 22 6.94 0.88 -11.76
C LYS A 22 8.43 0.74 -12.00
N VAL A 23 9.17 1.81 -11.71
CA VAL A 23 10.63 1.84 -11.89
C VAL A 23 11.27 1.91 -10.52
N VAL A 24 12.18 0.98 -10.23
CA VAL A 24 13.00 1.02 -9.02
C VAL A 24 13.99 2.17 -9.14
N VAL A 25 14.02 3.04 -8.15
CA VAL A 25 14.96 4.16 -8.06
C VAL A 25 16.38 3.61 -7.91
N SER A 26 17.29 3.98 -8.80
CA SER A 26 18.69 3.56 -8.73
C SER A 26 19.67 4.70 -9.01
N GLY A 27 19.28 5.68 -9.83
CA GLY A 27 20.10 6.82 -10.22
C GLY A 27 19.78 8.13 -9.50
N ALA A 28 20.63 9.14 -9.72
CA ALA A 28 20.39 10.50 -9.22
C ALA A 28 19.14 11.13 -9.82
N ALA A 29 18.88 10.92 -11.12
CA ALA A 29 17.69 11.43 -11.79
C ALA A 29 16.39 10.89 -11.15
N ASP A 30 16.34 9.58 -10.89
CA ASP A 30 15.21 8.96 -10.20
C ASP A 30 15.01 9.54 -8.79
N ARG A 31 16.10 9.76 -8.05
CA ARG A 31 16.06 10.38 -6.72
C ARG A 31 15.52 11.80 -6.75
N VAL A 32 15.86 12.60 -7.77
CA VAL A 32 15.27 13.92 -7.97
C VAL A 32 13.76 13.82 -8.20
N VAL A 33 13.31 12.91 -9.06
CA VAL A 33 11.87 12.71 -9.31
C VAL A 33 11.14 12.28 -8.03
N HIS A 34 11.69 11.32 -7.27
CA HIS A 34 11.13 10.91 -5.99
C HIS A 34 11.07 12.08 -5.00
N TYR A 35 12.16 12.85 -4.86
CA TYR A 35 12.21 14.03 -4.00
C TYR A 35 11.15 15.06 -4.40
N THR A 36 10.99 15.33 -5.69
CA THR A 36 9.93 16.22 -6.19
C THR A 36 8.54 15.70 -5.83
N LEU A 37 8.28 14.39 -5.96
CA LEU A 37 6.98 13.82 -5.59
C LEU A 37 6.72 13.90 -4.08
N SER A 38 7.71 13.54 -3.26
CA SER A 38 7.58 13.42 -1.81
C SER A 38 7.61 14.79 -1.12
N GLN A 39 8.61 15.61 -1.40
CA GLN A 39 8.92 16.82 -0.63
C GLN A 39 8.36 18.10 -1.22
N ILE A 40 8.04 18.10 -2.52
CA ILE A 40 7.45 19.26 -3.19
C ILE A 40 5.96 19.01 -3.40
N LEU A 41 5.60 18.00 -4.20
CA LEU A 41 4.20 17.76 -4.55
C LEU A 41 3.38 17.33 -3.34
N TYR A 42 3.73 16.23 -2.67
CA TYR A 42 2.97 15.76 -1.53
C TYR A 42 3.03 16.74 -0.36
N ASN A 43 4.21 17.22 0.03
CA ASN A 43 4.31 18.11 1.19
C ASN A 43 3.69 19.50 0.98
N MET A 44 3.88 20.12 -0.19
CA MET A 44 3.50 21.53 -0.40
C MET A 44 2.22 21.72 -1.22
N TYR A 45 1.98 20.89 -2.24
CA TYR A 45 0.88 21.10 -3.19
C TYR A 45 -0.32 20.18 -2.97
N GLU A 46 -0.09 19.00 -2.40
CA GLU A 46 -1.10 18.00 -2.07
C GLU A 46 -0.91 17.47 -0.64
N PRO A 47 -0.89 18.38 0.37
CA PRO A 47 -0.54 18.05 1.75
C PRO A 47 -1.45 16.96 2.33
N PRO A 48 -0.94 16.16 3.28
CA PRO A 48 -1.71 15.12 3.95
C PRO A 48 -3.00 15.70 4.54
N SER A 49 -4.08 14.96 4.38
CA SER A 49 -5.37 15.29 4.99
C SER A 49 -5.59 14.50 6.28
N ASP A 50 -5.75 15.19 7.41
CA ASP A 50 -6.18 14.60 8.69
C ASP A 50 -7.51 13.84 8.55
N ASN A 51 -8.41 14.35 7.72
CA ASN A 51 -9.70 13.70 7.42
C ASN A 51 -9.52 12.36 6.71
N GLU A 52 -8.45 12.16 5.96
CA GLU A 52 -8.10 10.88 5.33
C GLU A 52 -7.10 10.07 6.17
N LEU A 53 -6.73 10.54 7.38
CA LEU A 53 -5.70 9.94 8.22
C LEU A 53 -4.37 9.78 7.47
N GLU A 54 -4.06 10.74 6.61
CA GLU A 54 -2.77 10.83 5.93
C GLU A 54 -1.76 11.55 6.84
N VAL A 55 -0.48 11.21 6.72
CA VAL A 55 0.60 11.82 7.51
C VAL A 55 1.72 12.27 6.59
N LEU A 56 2.55 13.21 7.05
CA LEU A 56 3.77 13.56 6.35
C LEU A 56 4.69 12.33 6.28
N TYR A 57 5.29 12.12 5.11
CA TYR A 57 6.25 11.05 4.92
C TYR A 57 7.64 11.51 5.33
N ASP A 58 8.35 10.64 6.02
CA ASP A 58 9.78 10.82 6.28
C ASP A 58 10.59 10.52 5.01
N ILE A 59 11.87 10.85 5.05
CA ILE A 59 12.83 10.44 4.03
C ILE A 59 13.05 8.92 4.15
N PRO A 60 12.97 8.15 3.05
CA PRO A 60 13.17 6.70 3.12
C PRO A 60 14.58 6.33 3.59
N ASP A 61 14.69 5.26 4.37
CA ASP A 61 15.97 4.79 4.91
C ASP A 61 16.87 4.29 3.76
N ARG A 62 18.19 4.23 3.98
CA ARG A 62 19.13 3.74 2.94
C ARG A 62 18.83 2.31 2.45
N GLY A 63 18.21 1.48 3.29
CA GLY A 63 17.83 0.11 2.97
C GLY A 63 16.48 -0.02 2.24
N ASP A 64 15.72 1.08 2.14
CA ASP A 64 14.37 1.05 1.59
C ASP A 64 14.40 1.06 0.06
N GLN A 65 13.57 0.21 -0.52
CA GLN A 65 13.37 0.21 -1.97
C GLN A 65 12.30 1.23 -2.32
N ILE A 66 12.66 2.19 -3.17
CA ILE A 66 11.73 3.19 -3.69
C ILE A 66 11.33 2.81 -5.11
N LYS A 67 10.04 2.88 -5.43
CA LYS A 67 9.51 2.66 -6.78
C LYS A 67 8.64 3.83 -7.22
N ILE A 68 8.93 4.38 -8.41
CA ILE A 68 8.16 5.47 -9.02
C ILE A 68 7.14 4.90 -9.99
N LEU A 69 5.90 5.40 -9.94
CA LEU A 69 4.83 5.06 -10.87
C LEU A 69 4.86 6.01 -12.07
N TRP A 70 5.01 5.45 -13.26
CA TRP A 70 5.01 6.16 -14.53
C TRP A 70 3.78 5.80 -15.35
N LEU A 71 3.04 6.82 -15.79
CA LEU A 71 1.93 6.71 -16.72
C LEU A 71 2.14 7.69 -17.86
N GLN A 72 2.21 7.18 -19.10
CA GLN A 72 2.38 8.01 -20.30
C GLN A 72 3.51 9.06 -20.18
N LYS A 73 4.67 8.65 -19.64
CA LYS A 73 5.85 9.48 -19.36
C LYS A 73 5.72 10.50 -18.22
N ALA A 74 4.58 10.55 -17.53
CA ALA A 74 4.42 11.34 -16.32
C ALA A 74 4.66 10.49 -15.07
N ALA A 75 5.40 11.04 -14.10
CA ALA A 75 5.48 10.46 -12.76
C ALA A 75 4.21 10.81 -11.99
N ILE A 76 3.42 9.79 -11.65
CA ILE A 76 2.09 9.95 -11.04
C ILE A 76 2.05 9.61 -9.55
N GLY A 77 3.16 9.09 -9.01
CA GLY A 77 3.24 8.65 -7.63
C GLY A 77 4.51 7.86 -7.35
N PHE A 78 4.65 7.43 -6.11
CA PHE A 78 5.70 6.52 -5.68
C PHE A 78 5.23 5.67 -4.51
N TYR A 79 6.01 4.65 -4.17
CA TYR A 79 5.88 3.95 -2.91
C TYR A 79 7.25 3.47 -2.46
N THR A 80 7.36 3.22 -1.16
CA THR A 80 8.55 2.67 -0.53
C THR A 80 8.26 1.32 0.07
N VAL A 81 9.27 0.45 0.03
CA VAL A 81 9.21 -0.89 0.57
C VAL A 81 10.37 -1.09 1.53
N LYS A 82 10.03 -1.35 2.79
CA LYS A 82 10.97 -1.83 3.81
C LYS A 82 11.20 -3.31 3.56
N LEU A 83 12.43 -3.69 3.26
CA LEU A 83 12.77 -5.06 2.85
C LEU A 83 13.03 -5.93 4.08
N LYS A 84 12.56 -7.19 4.05
CA LYS A 84 12.83 -8.13 5.14
C LYS A 84 14.35 -8.27 5.36
N GLY A 85 14.78 -8.14 6.60
CA GLY A 85 16.18 -8.32 7.00
C GLY A 85 17.07 -7.09 6.82
N THR A 86 16.57 -5.96 6.29
CA THR A 86 17.31 -4.69 6.35
C THR A 86 17.25 -4.09 7.75
N LEU A 87 18.32 -3.40 8.11
CA LEU A 87 18.45 -2.71 9.40
C LEU A 87 17.47 -1.54 9.46
N ILE A 88 16.82 -1.39 10.60
CA ILE A 88 15.98 -0.24 10.91
C ILE A 88 16.89 0.88 11.38
N GLU A 89 16.80 2.05 10.74
CA GLU A 89 17.70 3.17 11.03
C GLU A 89 17.65 3.56 12.51
N ASN A 90 18.81 3.87 13.08
CA ASN A 90 18.98 4.22 14.49
C ASN A 90 18.61 3.11 15.50
N THR A 91 18.55 1.85 15.07
CA THR A 91 18.35 0.69 15.96
C THR A 91 19.27 -0.48 15.56
N ASP A 92 19.37 -1.50 16.41
CA ASP A 92 20.01 -2.79 16.07
C ASP A 92 19.03 -3.83 15.51
N GLU A 93 17.81 -3.40 15.18
CA GLU A 93 16.74 -4.28 14.74
C GLU A 93 16.67 -4.41 13.21
N LYS A 94 16.04 -5.49 12.75
CA LYS A 94 15.80 -5.74 11.32
C LYS A 94 14.32 -5.99 11.07
N TYR A 95 13.82 -5.56 9.92
CA TYR A 95 12.42 -5.81 9.55
C TYR A 95 12.14 -7.31 9.44
N ALA A 96 11.10 -7.77 10.13
CA ALA A 96 10.70 -9.18 10.15
C ALA A 96 10.06 -9.66 8.83
N MET A 97 9.53 -8.73 8.02
CA MET A 97 8.87 -9.01 6.74
C MET A 97 9.03 -7.85 5.76
N HIS A 98 8.65 -8.07 4.50
CA HIS A 98 8.58 -7.00 3.51
C HIS A 98 7.34 -6.15 3.78
N MET A 99 7.48 -4.83 3.80
CA MET A 99 6.39 -3.92 4.15
C MET A 99 6.26 -2.80 3.13
N LEU A 100 5.03 -2.51 2.71
CA LEU A 100 4.72 -1.24 2.07
C LEU A 100 4.75 -0.15 3.13
N ASP A 101 5.69 0.77 3.00
CA ASP A 101 5.94 1.76 4.03
C ASP A 101 5.23 3.08 3.75
N THR A 102 5.52 3.67 2.59
CA THR A 102 4.81 4.85 2.10
C THR A 102 4.20 4.58 0.73
N ALA A 103 3.09 5.23 0.43
CA ALA A 103 2.46 5.15 -0.89
C ALA A 103 1.74 6.45 -1.22
N TYR A 104 2.27 7.18 -2.19
CA TYR A 104 1.71 8.42 -2.69
C TYR A 104 1.26 8.26 -4.14
N ILE A 105 0.03 8.69 -4.43
CA ILE A 105 -0.50 8.85 -5.77
C ILE A 105 -1.04 10.28 -5.86
N ARG A 106 -0.60 11.01 -6.89
CA ARG A 106 -1.07 12.37 -7.17
C ARG A 106 -2.59 12.42 -7.17
N THR A 107 -3.17 13.44 -6.57
CA THR A 107 -4.63 13.58 -6.38
C THR A 107 -5.42 13.39 -7.68
N THR A 108 -4.91 13.93 -8.78
CA THR A 108 -5.47 13.82 -10.15
C THR A 108 -5.50 12.39 -10.71
N HIS A 109 -4.74 11.48 -10.14
CA HIS A 109 -4.64 10.06 -10.53
C HIS A 109 -5.24 9.11 -9.47
N ARG A 110 -5.76 9.63 -8.35
CA ARG A 110 -6.41 8.80 -7.33
C ARG A 110 -7.73 8.23 -7.86
N ARG A 111 -8.17 7.12 -7.25
CA ARG A 111 -9.41 6.38 -7.59
C ARG A 111 -9.44 5.76 -9.00
N GLN A 112 -8.30 5.67 -9.67
CA GLN A 112 -8.15 5.05 -10.99
C GLN A 112 -7.53 3.64 -10.91
N GLY A 113 -7.45 3.03 -9.72
CA GLY A 113 -6.92 1.67 -9.54
C GLY A 113 -5.42 1.56 -9.23
N HIS A 114 -4.66 2.67 -9.25
CA HIS A 114 -3.21 2.63 -8.98
C HIS A 114 -2.84 2.12 -7.58
N GLY A 115 -3.68 2.32 -6.56
CA GLY A 115 -3.45 1.73 -5.24
C GLY A 115 -3.48 0.19 -5.26
N LEU A 116 -4.41 -0.41 -6.01
CA LEU A 116 -4.43 -1.85 -6.24
C LEU A 116 -3.22 -2.29 -7.06
N SER A 117 -2.79 -1.46 -8.02
CA SER A 117 -1.57 -1.70 -8.78
C SER A 117 -0.30 -1.76 -7.90
N ILE A 118 -0.24 -0.97 -6.82
CA ILE A 118 0.88 -1.00 -5.87
C ILE A 118 0.83 -2.29 -5.05
N LEU A 119 -0.33 -2.64 -4.48
CA LEU A 119 -0.47 -3.87 -3.69
C LEU A 119 -0.17 -5.12 -4.53
N THR A 120 -0.65 -5.18 -5.77
CA THR A 120 -0.37 -6.32 -6.64
C THR A 120 1.11 -6.45 -6.96
N ASP A 121 1.82 -5.36 -7.26
CA ASP A 121 3.28 -5.40 -7.45
C ASP A 121 4.03 -5.88 -6.20
N LEU A 122 3.64 -5.36 -5.02
CA LEU A 122 4.25 -5.76 -3.75
C LEU A 122 4.03 -7.24 -3.43
N LEU A 123 2.86 -7.78 -3.76
CA LEU A 123 2.42 -9.11 -3.32
C LEU A 123 2.61 -10.19 -4.39
N GLN A 124 2.96 -9.80 -5.63
CA GLN A 124 3.14 -10.72 -6.75
C GLN A 124 4.17 -11.82 -6.42
N GLY A 125 3.75 -13.09 -6.60
CA GLY A 125 4.60 -14.26 -6.40
C GLY A 125 4.92 -14.59 -4.93
N ARG A 126 4.28 -13.92 -3.95
CA ARG A 126 4.56 -14.07 -2.52
C ARG A 126 3.43 -14.72 -1.72
N VAL A 127 2.50 -15.40 -2.38
CA VAL A 127 1.36 -16.06 -1.71
C VAL A 127 1.86 -17.01 -0.61
N GLY A 128 1.24 -16.91 0.57
CA GLY A 128 1.62 -17.68 1.77
C GLY A 128 2.77 -17.08 2.58
N GLN A 129 3.36 -15.96 2.16
CA GLN A 129 4.33 -15.20 2.96
C GLN A 129 3.64 -14.07 3.71
N ASP A 130 4.05 -13.81 4.94
CA ASP A 130 3.62 -12.62 5.68
C ASP A 130 4.18 -11.35 5.05
N MET A 131 3.28 -10.39 4.81
CA MET A 131 3.55 -9.10 4.20
C MET A 131 2.95 -7.98 5.05
N GLY A 132 3.65 -6.86 5.16
CA GLY A 132 3.28 -5.76 6.03
C GLY A 132 2.87 -4.48 5.31
N LEU A 133 2.17 -3.62 6.03
CA LEU A 133 1.95 -2.22 5.72
C LEU A 133 2.29 -1.40 6.97
N SER A 134 3.11 -0.36 6.82
CA SER A 134 3.44 0.52 7.94
C SER A 134 2.20 1.29 8.41
N SER A 135 2.09 1.45 9.73
CA SER A 135 1.12 2.31 10.38
C SER A 135 1.62 3.77 10.40
N PRO A 136 0.74 4.78 10.30
CA PRO A 136 -0.71 4.67 10.14
C PRO A 136 -1.15 4.40 8.69
N ILE A 137 -2.17 3.56 8.52
CA ILE A 137 -2.81 3.32 7.22
C ILE A 137 -3.92 4.34 6.97
N SER A 138 -3.80 5.12 5.89
CA SER A 138 -4.80 6.12 5.49
C SER A 138 -6.15 5.51 5.14
N ARG A 139 -7.25 6.28 5.26
CA ARG A 139 -8.61 5.87 4.89
C ARG A 139 -8.72 5.47 3.43
N SER A 140 -7.96 6.12 2.55
CA SER A 140 -7.90 5.77 1.13
C SER A 140 -7.24 4.40 0.92
N MET A 141 -6.15 4.10 1.63
CA MET A 141 -5.50 2.80 1.56
C MET A 141 -6.36 1.69 2.18
N TRP A 142 -7.08 1.94 3.29
CA TRP A 142 -8.05 0.96 3.83
C TRP A 142 -9.13 0.56 2.82
N ARG A 143 -9.60 1.49 1.97
CA ARG A 143 -10.54 1.18 0.89
C ARG A 143 -9.91 0.29 -0.17
N VAL A 144 -8.65 0.54 -0.52
CA VAL A 144 -7.87 -0.29 -1.45
C VAL A 144 -7.67 -1.69 -0.87
N LEU A 145 -7.25 -1.81 0.38
CA LEU A 145 -7.07 -3.09 1.09
C LEU A 145 -8.37 -3.89 1.18
N LYS A 146 -9.49 -3.23 1.52
CA LYS A 146 -10.81 -3.87 1.54
C LYS A 146 -11.19 -4.47 0.19
N ARG A 147 -10.92 -3.73 -0.90
CA ARG A 147 -11.16 -4.21 -2.26
C ARG A 147 -10.21 -5.36 -2.61
N PHE A 148 -8.93 -5.22 -2.31
CA PHE A 148 -7.91 -6.22 -2.57
C PHE A 148 -8.20 -7.57 -1.87
N LEU A 149 -8.46 -7.56 -0.57
CA LEU A 149 -8.74 -8.78 0.23
C LEU A 149 -10.08 -9.45 -0.10
N ARG A 150 -10.97 -8.74 -0.79
CA ARG A 150 -12.17 -9.33 -1.36
C ARG A 150 -11.85 -10.09 -2.64
N ASP A 151 -11.04 -9.49 -3.51
CA ASP A 151 -10.69 -10.07 -4.81
C ASP A 151 -9.63 -11.19 -4.65
N PHE A 152 -8.76 -11.12 -3.63
CA PHE A 152 -7.71 -12.10 -3.31
C PHE A 152 -7.79 -12.58 -1.84
N PRO A 153 -8.76 -13.45 -1.48
CA PRO A 153 -8.97 -13.95 -0.12
C PRO A 153 -7.78 -14.71 0.48
N GLU A 154 -6.90 -15.27 -0.33
CA GLU A 154 -5.66 -15.94 0.09
C GLU A 154 -4.72 -15.03 0.90
N TRP A 155 -4.88 -13.70 0.80
CA TRP A 155 -4.09 -12.72 1.57
C TRP A 155 -4.70 -12.36 2.92
N ARG A 156 -5.88 -12.87 3.27
CA ARG A 156 -6.59 -12.47 4.50
C ARG A 156 -5.87 -12.86 5.79
N GLU A 157 -5.01 -13.86 5.73
CA GLU A 157 -4.27 -14.40 6.88
C GLU A 157 -2.80 -13.96 6.91
N ASN A 158 -2.30 -13.31 5.86
CA ASN A 158 -0.88 -12.97 5.71
C ASN A 158 -0.59 -11.49 5.44
N LEU A 159 -1.58 -10.61 5.60
CA LEU A 159 -1.41 -9.17 5.39
C LEU A 159 -1.61 -8.39 6.69
N TRP A 160 -0.54 -7.73 7.15
CA TRP A 160 -0.43 -7.17 8.50
C TRP A 160 -0.24 -5.64 8.45
N GLU A 161 -0.90 -4.92 9.35
CA GLU A 161 -0.57 -3.54 9.70
C GLU A 161 0.50 -3.58 10.79
N MET A 162 1.56 -2.79 10.64
CA MET A 162 2.80 -2.90 11.41
C MET A 162 3.13 -1.57 12.08
N GLU A 163 3.32 -1.60 13.40
CA GLU A 163 3.84 -0.47 14.18
C GLU A 163 5.31 -0.78 14.51
N GLY A 164 6.28 -0.13 13.85
CA GLY A 164 7.71 -0.37 14.10
C GLY A 164 8.29 -1.60 13.40
N ALA A 165 9.13 -2.38 14.11
CA ALA A 165 9.98 -3.43 13.53
C ALA A 165 9.25 -4.73 13.15
N GLY A 166 8.05 -4.92 13.70
CA GLY A 166 7.23 -6.08 13.44
C GLY A 166 7.47 -7.28 14.32
N LYS A 167 7.81 -7.04 15.59
CA LYS A 167 7.88 -8.08 16.62
C LYS A 167 6.48 -8.49 17.09
N GLU A 168 6.41 -9.54 17.89
CA GLU A 168 5.15 -10.02 18.46
C GLU A 168 4.56 -8.95 19.40
N GLY A 169 3.37 -8.44 19.08
CA GLY A 169 2.75 -7.26 19.72
C GLY A 169 2.56 -6.06 18.80
N ASP A 170 3.38 -5.97 17.74
CA ASP A 170 3.46 -4.81 16.84
C ASP A 170 2.67 -5.01 15.52
N ARG A 171 1.95 -6.13 15.40
CA ARG A 171 1.25 -6.52 14.18
C ARG A 171 -0.25 -6.68 14.40
N LYS A 172 -1.04 -6.10 13.50
CA LYS A 172 -2.51 -6.21 13.48
C LYS A 172 -2.94 -6.80 12.15
N LEU A 173 -3.66 -7.93 12.17
CA LEU A 173 -4.13 -8.56 10.94
C LEU A 173 -5.15 -7.63 10.24
N ILE A 174 -4.84 -7.19 9.02
CA ILE A 174 -5.63 -6.17 8.30
C ILE A 174 -7.08 -6.64 8.09
N TRP A 175 -7.27 -7.93 7.80
CA TRP A 175 -8.60 -8.49 7.63
C TRP A 175 -9.47 -8.39 8.90
N LEU A 176 -8.88 -8.66 10.08
CA LEU A 176 -9.59 -8.51 11.36
C LEU A 176 -9.87 -7.04 11.67
N SER A 177 -8.93 -6.14 11.39
CA SER A 177 -9.13 -4.70 11.53
C SER A 177 -10.31 -4.20 10.68
N LEU A 178 -10.46 -4.69 9.45
CA LEU A 178 -11.59 -4.37 8.57
C LEU A 178 -12.92 -4.88 9.14
N ALA A 179 -12.96 -6.12 9.66
CA ALA A 179 -14.16 -6.70 10.25
C ALA A 179 -14.65 -5.89 11.47
N SER A 180 -13.72 -5.45 12.32
CA SER A 180 -14.03 -4.63 13.51
C SER A 180 -14.54 -3.24 13.15
N LYS A 181 -13.95 -2.58 12.13
CA LYS A 181 -14.39 -1.26 11.66
C LYS A 181 -15.81 -1.29 11.06
N ASN A 182 -16.18 -2.36 10.33
CA ASN A 182 -17.54 -2.51 9.80
C ASN A 182 -18.60 -2.64 10.92
N LYS A 183 -18.28 -3.31 12.04
CA LYS A 183 -19.19 -3.42 13.19
C LYS A 183 -19.46 -2.09 13.88
N GLN A 184 -18.49 -1.19 13.92
CA GLN A 184 -18.65 0.14 14.53
C GLN A 184 -19.50 1.07 13.66
N GLN A 185 -19.36 1.00 12.33
CA GLN A 185 -20.20 1.76 11.39
C GLN A 185 -21.68 1.34 11.46
N ASN A 186 -21.96 0.04 11.56
CA ASN A 186 -23.33 -0.47 11.66
C ASN A 186 -24.04 -0.13 12.99
N LYS A 187 -23.30 0.24 14.04
CA LYS A 187 -23.89 0.73 15.30
C LYS A 187 -24.22 2.22 15.29
N GLY A 188 -23.68 2.99 14.34
CA GLY A 188 -23.90 4.43 14.20
C GLY A 188 -25.01 4.83 13.22
N SER A 189 -25.62 3.87 12.51
CA SER A 189 -26.73 4.12 11.57
C SER A 189 -28.10 3.70 12.12
N THR A 190 -28.20 3.37 13.41
CA THR A 190 -29.46 3.11 14.11
C THR A 190 -29.72 4.23 15.12
N VAL A 191 -30.00 5.43 14.61
CA VAL A 191 -30.67 6.51 15.36
C VAL A 191 -31.63 7.21 14.40
#